data_AF-A0A2K3MU67-F1
#
_entry.id   AF-A0A2K3MU67-F1
#
_cell.length_a   1.000
_cell.length_b   1.000
_cell.length_c   1.000
_cell.angle_alpha   90.00
_cell.angle_beta   90.00
_cell.angle_gamma   90.00
#
_symmetry.space_group_name_H-M   'P 1'
#
loop_
_entity.id
_entity.type
_entity.pdbx_description
1 polymer ?
#
loop_
_entity_poly.entity_id
_entity_poly.type
_entity_poly.pdbx_seq_one_letter_code
_entity_poly.pdbx_strand_id
1 'polypeptide(L)'
;MDVAENLIWHSQVPLKVSIFAWRLLRDRLPTKVNLVTRGGLSSTAHSCIFGYGEAELAHHLFISCSTVGSLWDLVRSWIGIPLVDFTTLRDHFVQFASSAGGSRARRSFLQLIWLVCV
;
A
#
# COMPACT_ATOMS: atom_id res chain seq x y z
N MET A 1 19.82 -1.59 0.73
CA MET A 1 18.69 -2.01 -0.13
C MET A 1 17.49 -2.18 0.78
N ASP A 2 16.40 -1.47 0.51
CA ASP A 2 15.26 -1.34 1.42
C ASP A 2 14.58 -2.71 1.64
N VAL A 3 14.22 -3.04 2.88
CA VAL A 3 13.59 -4.32 3.23
C VAL A 3 12.31 -4.53 2.42
N ALA A 4 11.49 -3.49 2.25
CA ALA A 4 10.27 -3.54 1.45
C ALA A 4 10.56 -3.92 -0.02
N GLU A 5 11.64 -3.39 -0.60
CA GLU A 5 12.03 -3.65 -2.00
C GLU A 5 12.42 -5.11 -2.24
N ASN A 6 12.90 -5.83 -1.22
CA ASN A 6 13.18 -7.26 -1.32
C ASN A 6 11.92 -8.12 -1.14
N LEU A 7 10.96 -7.66 -0.33
CA LEU A 7 9.78 -8.45 0.02
C LEU A 7 8.69 -8.42 -1.06
N ILE A 8 8.69 -7.44 -1.97
CA ILE A 8 7.72 -7.33 -3.08
C ILE A 8 7.91 -8.38 -4.20
N TRP A 9 9.12 -8.94 -4.33
CA TRP A 9 9.46 -9.89 -5.38
C TRP A 9 9.17 -11.31 -4.89
N HIS A 10 7.90 -11.71 -4.99
CA HIS A 10 7.43 -13.02 -4.56
C HIS A 10 7.18 -13.94 -5.77
N SER A 11 7.72 -15.16 -5.75
CA SER A 11 7.68 -16.08 -6.90
C SER A 11 6.27 -16.50 -7.33
N GLN A 12 5.33 -16.50 -6.39
CA GLN A 12 3.93 -16.84 -6.65
C GLN A 12 3.09 -15.64 -7.16
N VAL A 13 3.69 -14.46 -7.27
CA VAL A 13 3.01 -13.24 -7.70
C VAL A 13 3.38 -12.94 -9.15
N PRO A 14 2.41 -12.70 -10.04
CA PRO A 14 2.70 -12.28 -11.41
C PRO A 14 3.54 -11.00 -11.41
N LEU A 15 4.56 -10.93 -12.28
CA LEU A 15 5.50 -9.80 -12.35
C LEU A 15 4.80 -8.43 -12.45
N LYS A 16 3.65 -8.35 -13.13
CA LYS A 16 2.85 -7.11 -13.25
C LYS A 16 2.43 -6.55 -11.88
N VAL A 17 2.09 -7.41 -10.92
CA VAL A 17 1.67 -7.03 -9.57
C VAL A 17 2.88 -6.56 -8.76
N SER A 18 4.01 -7.28 -8.82
CA SER A 18 5.24 -6.85 -8.16
C SER A 18 5.76 -5.52 -8.72
N ILE A 19 5.69 -5.29 -10.04
CA ILE A 19 6.05 -4.01 -10.66
C ILE A 19 5.11 -2.90 -10.20
N PHE A 20 3.81 -3.17 -10.10
CA PHE A 20 2.83 -2.22 -9.57
C PHE A 20 3.15 -1.84 -8.12
N ALA A 21 3.33 -2.81 -7.24
CA ALA A 21 3.72 -2.59 -5.84
C ALA A 21 5.05 -1.84 -5.72
N TRP A 22 6.04 -2.17 -6.55
CA TRP A 22 7.31 -1.45 -6.60
C TRP A 22 7.14 0.03 -6.97
N ARG A 23 6.27 0.33 -7.95
CA ARG A 23 5.95 1.72 -8.33
C ARG A 23 5.17 2.42 -7.21
N LEU A 24 4.26 1.72 -6.55
CA LEU A 24 3.47 2.23 -5.42
C LEU A 24 4.38 2.64 -4.26
N LEU A 25 5.28 1.76 -3.81
CA LEU A 25 6.22 2.03 -2.71
C LEU A 25 7.23 3.14 -3.00
N ARG A 26 7.41 3.51 -4.27
CA ARG A 26 8.25 4.62 -4.72
C ARG A 26 7.47 5.90 -5.01
N ASP A 27 6.16 5.90 -4.76
CA ASP A 27 5.25 6.98 -5.11
C ASP A 27 5.40 7.41 -6.58
N ARG A 28 5.48 6.42 -7.48
CA ARG A 28 5.64 6.61 -8.94
C ARG A 28 4.40 6.26 -9.73
N LEU A 29 3.29 5.98 -9.07
CA LEU A 29 2.00 5.81 -9.72
C LEU A 29 1.46 7.16 -10.21
N PRO A 30 0.62 7.18 -11.26
CA PRO A 30 -0.01 8.39 -11.76
C PRO A 30 -1.16 8.85 -10.85
N THR A 31 -0.88 9.06 -9.55
CA THR A 31 -1.82 9.73 -8.64
C THR A 31 -1.99 11.18 -9.05
N LYS A 32 -3.14 11.80 -8.73
CA LYS A 32 -3.36 13.21 -9.10
C LYS A 32 -2.28 14.14 -8.55
N VAL A 33 -1.78 13.88 -7.34
CA VAL A 33 -0.65 14.64 -6.77
C VAL A 33 0.61 14.48 -7.63
N ASN A 34 1.00 13.26 -7.99
CA ASN A 34 2.16 13.02 -8.84
C ASN A 34 2.02 13.60 -10.25
N LEU A 35 0.79 13.63 -10.79
CA LEU A 35 0.50 14.21 -12.09
C LEU A 35 0.63 15.73 -12.06
N VAL A 36 0.17 16.41 -11.00
CA VAL A 36 0.38 17.86 -10.87
C VAL A 36 1.85 18.19 -10.64
N THR A 37 2.57 17.45 -9.78
CA THR A 37 4.01 17.70 -9.56
C THR A 37 4.81 17.55 -10.86
N ARG A 38 4.36 16.71 -11.79
CA ARG A 38 4.97 16.54 -13.12
C ARG A 38 4.46 17.52 -14.18
N GLY A 39 3.57 18.45 -13.81
CA GLY A 39 2.99 19.46 -14.72
C GLY A 39 1.88 18.95 -15.65
N GLY A 40 1.33 17.77 -15.41
CA GLY A 40 0.29 17.15 -16.25
C GLY A 40 -1.15 17.52 -15.88
N LEU A 41 -1.39 18.13 -14.73
CA LEU A 41 -2.71 18.54 -14.25
C LEU A 41 -2.64 19.93 -13.59
N SER A 42 -3.77 20.64 -13.57
CA SER A 42 -3.91 21.92 -12.86
C SER A 42 -3.78 21.74 -11.35
N SER A 43 -3.20 22.74 -10.67
CA SER A 43 -2.98 22.77 -9.20
C SER A 43 -4.25 22.70 -8.34
N THR A 44 -5.43 22.67 -8.96
CA THR A 44 -6.72 22.53 -8.27
C THR A 44 -7.31 21.12 -8.38
N ALA A 45 -6.69 20.22 -9.15
CA ALA A 45 -7.21 18.88 -9.46
C ALA A 45 -6.51 17.77 -8.66
N HIS A 46 -6.23 17.99 -7.37
CA HIS A 46 -5.53 17.02 -6.52
C HIS A 46 -6.45 16.17 -5.63
N SER A 47 -7.73 16.52 -5.53
CA SER A 47 -8.61 15.87 -4.56
C SER A 47 -8.94 14.44 -4.94
N CYS A 48 -8.84 13.55 -3.96
CA CYS A 48 -9.26 12.16 -4.04
C CYS A 48 -10.76 12.08 -4.32
N ILE A 49 -11.18 11.16 -5.20
CA ILE A 49 -12.60 10.97 -5.52
C ILE A 49 -13.37 10.38 -4.33
N PHE A 50 -12.67 9.65 -3.47
CA PHE A 50 -13.22 8.94 -2.32
C PHE A 50 -12.97 9.66 -0.99
N GLY A 51 -12.03 10.62 -0.97
CA GLY A 51 -11.77 11.50 0.17
C GLY A 51 -12.62 12.75 0.03
N TYR A 52 -13.19 13.24 1.13
CA TYR A 52 -13.99 14.47 1.18
C TYR A 52 -13.14 15.74 0.93
N GLY A 53 -12.44 15.83 -0.20
CA GLY A 53 -11.55 16.94 -0.56
C GLY A 53 -10.07 16.71 -0.29
N GLU A 54 -9.69 15.61 0.39
CA GLU A 54 -8.30 15.26 0.71
C GLU A 54 -7.44 15.04 -0.54
N ALA A 55 -6.15 15.37 -0.46
CA ALA A 55 -5.23 15.15 -1.58
C ALA A 55 -5.07 13.66 -1.90
N GLU A 56 -5.14 13.30 -3.18
CA GLU A 56 -4.97 11.94 -3.70
C GLU A 56 -3.48 11.54 -3.67
N LEU A 57 -2.97 11.31 -2.47
CA LEU A 57 -1.67 10.72 -2.20
C LEU A 57 -1.75 9.20 -2.31
N ALA A 58 -0.68 8.53 -2.74
CA ALA A 58 -0.66 7.06 -2.79
C ALA A 58 -0.98 6.44 -1.42
N HIS A 59 -0.45 7.04 -0.34
CA HIS A 59 -0.77 6.63 1.03
C HIS A 59 -2.28 6.74 1.35
N HIS A 60 -2.91 7.86 0.97
CA HIS A 60 -4.34 8.03 1.19
C HIS A 60 -5.13 7.01 0.36
N LEU A 61 -4.83 6.88 -0.93
CA LEU A 61 -5.62 6.04 -1.85
C LEU A 61 -5.55 4.55 -1.50
N PHE A 62 -4.41 4.04 -1.05
CA PHE A 62 -4.21 2.60 -0.83
C PHE A 62 -4.28 2.15 0.63
N ILE A 63 -4.34 3.08 1.59
CA ILE A 63 -4.33 2.73 3.02
C ILE A 63 -5.42 3.47 3.80
N SER A 64 -5.43 4.81 3.80
CA SER A 64 -6.24 5.60 4.75
C SER A 64 -7.53 6.20 4.19
N CYS A 65 -7.80 6.03 2.90
CA CYS A 65 -9.08 6.41 2.30
C CYS A 65 -10.22 5.65 3.00
N SER A 66 -11.35 6.32 3.26
CA SER A 66 -12.49 5.74 3.99
C SER A 66 -12.89 4.34 3.52
N THR A 67 -12.94 4.12 2.21
CA THR A 67 -13.27 2.81 1.62
C THR A 67 -12.16 1.77 1.84
N VAL A 68 -10.90 2.16 1.61
CA VAL A 68 -9.75 1.24 1.67
C VAL A 68 -9.31 0.96 3.10
N GLY A 69 -9.40 1.93 3.99
CA GLY A 69 -9.16 1.78 5.43
C GLY A 69 -10.10 0.75 6.04
N SER A 70 -11.40 0.80 5.72
CA SER A 70 -12.37 -0.22 6.16
C SER A 70 -12.05 -1.61 5.61
N LEU A 71 -11.55 -1.72 4.37
CA LEU A 71 -11.07 -3.00 3.84
C LEU A 71 -9.89 -3.52 4.68
N TRP A 72 -8.91 -2.68 5.00
CA TRP A 72 -7.79 -3.07 5.84
C TRP A 72 -8.22 -3.45 7.26
N ASP A 73 -9.24 -2.81 7.85
CA ASP A 73 -9.83 -3.21 9.13
C ASP A 73 -10.40 -4.64 9.05
N LEU A 74 -11.15 -4.96 8.00
CA LEU A 74 -11.70 -6.30 7.76
C LEU A 74 -10.60 -7.36 7.58
N VAL A 75 -9.59 -7.07 6.77
CA VAL A 75 -8.46 -7.98 6.53
C VAL A 75 -7.70 -8.26 7.83
N ARG A 76 -7.46 -7.23 8.65
CA ARG A 76 -6.80 -7.39 9.96
C ARG A 76 -7.62 -8.20 10.94
N SER A 77 -8.93 -7.94 11.01
CA SER A 77 -9.86 -8.72 11.83
C SER A 77 -9.88 -10.19 11.42
N TRP A 78 -9.89 -10.48 10.11
CA TRP A 78 -9.86 -11.84 9.57
C TRP A 78 -8.59 -12.62 9.95
N ILE A 79 -7.42 -11.97 9.89
CA ILE A 79 -6.12 -12.63 10.15
C ILE A 79 -5.74 -12.60 11.64
N GLY A 80 -6.43 -11.78 12.44
CA GLY A 80 -6.15 -11.60 13.87
C GLY A 80 -4.87 -10.79 14.14
N ILE A 81 -4.58 -9.78 13.31
CA ILE A 81 -3.43 -8.89 13.49
C ILE A 81 -3.90 -7.59 14.18
N PRO A 82 -3.25 -7.14 15.26
CA PRO A 82 -3.62 -5.89 15.93
C PRO A 82 -3.39 -4.67 15.03
N LEU A 83 -4.14 -3.60 15.29
CA LEU A 83 -3.88 -2.28 14.69
C LEU A 83 -2.47 -1.84 15.07
N VAL A 84 -1.64 -1.57 14.06
CA VAL A 84 -0.33 -0.95 14.23
C VAL A 84 -0.37 0.40 13.53
N ASP A 85 0.10 1.43 14.22
CA ASP A 85 0.25 2.76 13.63
C ASP A 85 1.36 2.73 12.58
N PHE A 86 1.03 3.12 11.36
CA PHE A 86 1.95 3.26 10.25
C PHE A 86 1.96 4.72 9.78
N THR A 87 3.14 5.23 9.49
CA THR A 87 3.34 6.60 9.00
C THR A 87 3.52 6.65 7.49
N THR A 88 3.91 5.53 6.87
CA THR A 88 4.11 5.42 5.42
C THR A 88 3.58 4.09 4.86
N LEU A 89 3.34 4.05 3.54
CA LEU A 89 3.02 2.83 2.79
C LEU A 89 4.08 1.72 2.97
N ARG A 90 5.36 2.13 3.07
CA ARG A 90 6.48 1.20 3.27
C ARG A 90 6.40 0.57 4.66
N ASP A 91 6.18 1.39 5.67
CA ASP A 91 6.07 0.93 7.05
C ASP A 91 4.88 0.00 7.21
N HIS A 92 3.73 0.35 6.61
CA HIS A 92 2.57 -0.54 6.58
C HIS A 92 2.92 -1.91 5.99
N PHE A 93 3.59 -1.97 4.83
CA PHE A 93 3.96 -3.24 4.21
C PHE A 93 4.92 -4.06 5.08
N VAL A 94 5.99 -3.45 5.58
CA VAL A 94 7.01 -4.15 6.36
C VAL A 94 6.45 -4.66 7.69
N GLN A 95 5.67 -3.84 8.38
CA GLN A 95 5.02 -4.21 9.63
C GLN A 95 3.97 -5.29 9.39
N PHE A 96 3.14 -5.17 8.36
CA PHE A 96 2.13 -6.19 8.03
C PHE A 96 2.79 -7.54 7.70
N ALA A 97 3.79 -7.56 6.82
CA ALA A 97 4.49 -8.78 6.43
C ALA A 97 5.30 -9.42 7.57
N SER A 98 5.71 -8.62 8.55
CA SER A 98 6.45 -9.10 9.74
C SER A 98 5.56 -9.31 10.96
N SER A 99 4.26 -9.02 10.85
CA SER A 99 3.33 -9.10 11.97
C SER A 99 3.21 -10.54 12.49
N ALA A 100 3.05 -10.64 13.80
CA ALA A 100 2.80 -11.89 14.53
C ALA A 100 3.95 -12.94 14.49
N GLY A 101 5.21 -12.50 14.41
CA GLY A 101 6.39 -13.26 14.87
C GLY A 101 6.60 -14.63 14.25
N GLY A 102 6.11 -14.85 13.03
CA GLY A 102 5.99 -16.18 12.46
C GLY A 102 7.08 -16.54 11.44
N SER A 103 7.24 -17.86 11.27
CA SER A 103 8.08 -18.52 10.29
C SER A 103 8.10 -17.87 8.89
N ARG A 104 9.12 -18.20 8.08
CA ARG A 104 9.24 -17.76 6.68
C ARG A 104 7.94 -17.98 5.87
N ALA A 105 7.24 -19.08 6.13
CA ALA A 105 5.97 -19.39 5.49
C ALA A 105 4.87 -18.38 5.83
N ARG A 106 4.72 -18.00 7.10
CA ARG A 106 3.73 -16.99 7.53
C ARG A 106 4.03 -15.63 6.92
N ARG A 107 5.30 -15.20 6.92
CA ARG A 107 5.73 -13.97 6.25
C ARG A 107 5.38 -13.98 4.76
N SER A 108 5.64 -15.09 4.07
CA SER A 108 5.31 -15.25 2.65
C SER A 108 3.80 -15.13 2.41
N PHE A 109 2.99 -15.76 3.27
CA PHE A 109 1.53 -15.66 3.20
C PHE A 109 1.02 -14.22 3.41
N LEU A 110 1.56 -13.49 4.40
CA LEU A 110 1.19 -12.11 4.65
C LEU A 110 1.63 -11.16 3.53
N GLN A 111 2.78 -11.42 2.88
CA GLN A 111 3.18 -10.68 1.68
C GLN A 111 2.18 -10.84 0.55
N LEU A 112 1.71 -12.08 0.30
CA LEU A 112 0.70 -12.36 -0.72
C LEU A 112 -0.59 -11.61 -0.44
N ILE A 113 -1.09 -11.66 0.80
CA ILE A 113 -2.30 -10.95 1.18
C ILE A 113 -2.13 -9.45 0.94
N TRP A 114 -1.00 -8.88 1.38
CA TRP A 114 -0.75 -7.47 1.21
C TRP A 114 -0.77 -7.08 -0.28
N LEU A 115 -0.05 -7.83 -1.13
CA LEU A 115 0.05 -7.61 -2.57
C LEU A 115 -1.27 -7.81 -3.33
N VAL A 116 -2.25 -8.53 -2.75
CA VAL A 116 -3.60 -8.67 -3.33
C VAL A 116 -4.51 -7.52 -2.90
N CYS A 117 -4.28 -6.92 -1.74
CA CYS A 117 -5.09 -5.83 -1.21
C CYS A 117 -4.72 -4.45 -1.79
N VAL A 118 -3.50 -4.29 -2.32
CA VAL A 118 -3.06 -3.07 -3.04
C VAL A 118 -3.23 -3.20 -4.55
#